data_AF-A0A3M1MJL2-F1
#
_entry.id   AF-A0A3M1MJL2-F1
#
_cell.length_a   1.000
_cell.length_b   1.000
_cell.length_c   1.000
_cell.angle_alpha   90.00
_cell.angle_beta   90.00
_cell.angle_gamma   90.00
#
_symmetry.space_group_name_H-M   'P 1'
#
loop_
_entity.id
_entity.type
_entity.pdbx_description
1 polymer ?
#
loop_
_entity_poly.entity_id
_entity_poly.type
_entity_poly.pdbx_seq_one_letter_code
_entity_poly.pdbx_strand_id
1 'polypeptide(L)'
;LLPAALDLLRYHFHYAETMLGPEILPVHPEPDPDQAWVRPLKLAEGVRLVPFHYEIIDLLDLEGANLSEISEFLRPVGSNALFIRRGPEVWCESLEEDFYRLLRSSNGRTSPQQIFAGSVEPDQGLEMLAFALAEGLLVPATP
;
A
#
# COMPACT_ATOMS: atom_id res chain seq x y z
N LEU A 1 13.56 6.17 20.89
CA LEU A 1 12.23 5.88 21.50
C LEU A 1 11.07 6.56 20.77
N LEU A 2 11.05 7.89 20.60
CA LEU A 2 9.90 8.59 19.99
C LEU A 2 9.46 8.03 18.62
N PRO A 3 10.35 7.68 17.67
CA PRO A 3 9.93 7.09 16.40
C PRO A 3 9.17 5.77 16.57
N ALA A 4 9.62 4.88 17.47
CA ALA A 4 8.97 3.59 17.70
C ALA A 4 7.58 3.76 18.30
N ALA A 5 7.45 4.69 19.26
CA ALA A 5 6.15 5.02 19.85
C ALA A 5 5.17 5.61 18.81
N LEU A 6 5.65 6.50 17.94
CA LEU A 6 4.84 7.10 16.89
C LEU A 6 4.43 6.07 15.84
N ASP A 7 5.31 5.15 15.47
CA ASP A 7 4.99 4.08 14.53
C ASP A 7 3.95 3.12 15.09
N LEU A 8 4.07 2.68 16.35
CA LEU A 8 3.03 1.85 16.99
C LEU A 8 1.67 2.57 17.07
N LEU A 9 1.67 3.85 17.44
CA LEU A 9 0.44 4.67 17.44
C LEU A 9 -0.16 4.78 16.03
N ARG A 10 0.67 5.01 15.01
CA ARG A 10 0.24 5.07 13.60
C ARG A 10 -0.35 3.74 13.16
N TYR A 11 0.30 2.62 13.46
CA TYR A 11 -0.19 1.29 13.12
C TYR A 11 -1.60 1.06 13.69
N HIS A 12 -1.77 1.22 15.00
CA HIS A 12 -3.07 0.98 15.64
C HIS A 12 -4.16 1.95 15.18
N PHE A 13 -3.81 3.22 14.96
CA PHE A 13 -4.74 4.21 14.41
C PHE A 13 -5.21 3.80 13.01
N HIS A 14 -4.29 3.50 12.10
CA HIS A 14 -4.62 3.13 10.73
C HIS A 14 -5.29 1.77 10.62
N TYR A 15 -4.95 0.82 11.49
CA TYR A 15 -5.66 -0.45 11.60
C TYR A 15 -7.13 -0.21 11.94
N ALA A 16 -7.43 0.56 12.99
CA ALA A 16 -8.80 0.85 13.41
C ALA A 16 -9.58 1.62 12.33
N GLU A 17 -8.96 2.64 11.74
CA GLU A 17 -9.53 3.43 10.63
C GLU A 17 -9.81 2.58 9.38
N THR A 18 -9.01 1.56 9.12
CA THR A 18 -9.23 0.63 8.00
C THR A 18 -10.35 -0.36 8.33
N MET A 19 -10.39 -0.86 9.57
CA MET A 19 -11.44 -1.76 10.04
C MET A 19 -12.84 -1.14 9.94
N LEU A 20 -12.96 0.16 10.20
CA LEU A 20 -14.22 0.91 10.08
C LEU A 20 -14.51 1.39 8.65
N GLY A 21 -13.55 1.24 7.74
CA GLY A 21 -13.62 1.72 6.37
C GLY A 21 -14.31 0.77 5.38
N PRO A 22 -14.42 1.20 4.11
CA PRO A 22 -14.97 0.35 3.06
C PRO A 22 -14.06 -0.85 2.81
N GLU A 23 -14.69 -1.96 2.43
CA GLU A 23 -13.98 -3.20 2.08
C GLU A 23 -13.31 -3.07 0.72
N ILE A 24 -12.16 -3.73 0.56
CA ILE A 24 -11.53 -3.93 -0.74
C ILE A 24 -11.67 -5.39 -1.12
N LEU A 25 -12.40 -5.63 -2.21
CA LEU A 25 -12.64 -6.96 -2.75
C LEU A 25 -11.90 -7.14 -4.07
N PRO A 26 -11.39 -8.35 -4.35
CA PRO A 26 -10.93 -8.70 -5.68
C PRO A 26 -12.01 -8.48 -6.74
N VAL A 27 -11.59 -8.07 -7.94
CA VAL A 27 -12.46 -7.72 -9.05
C VAL A 27 -12.55 -8.88 -10.03
N HIS A 28 -13.79 -9.31 -10.33
CA HIS A 28 -14.04 -10.34 -11.33
C HIS A 28 -15.16 -9.93 -12.33
N PRO A 29 -14.94 -10.07 -13.65
CA PRO A 29 -13.69 -10.47 -14.30
C PRO A 29 -12.59 -9.41 -14.09
N GLU A 30 -11.33 -9.86 -14.10
CA GLU A 30 -10.18 -8.99 -13.93
C GLU A 30 -10.11 -7.96 -15.09
N PRO A 31 -9.86 -6.67 -14.80
CA PRO A 31 -9.65 -5.68 -15.84
C PRO A 31 -8.39 -5.96 -16.66
N ASP A 32 -8.44 -5.64 -17.96
CA ASP A 32 -7.30 -5.77 -18.86
C ASP A 32 -6.19 -4.75 -18.51
N PRO A 33 -5.01 -5.20 -18.03
CA PRO A 33 -3.92 -4.30 -17.63
C PRO A 33 -3.33 -3.53 -18.81
N ASP A 34 -3.32 -4.09 -20.03
CA ASP A 34 -2.80 -3.41 -21.22
C ASP A 34 -3.65 -2.18 -21.57
N GLN A 35 -4.98 -2.32 -21.44
CA GLN A 35 -5.89 -1.19 -21.64
C GLN A 35 -5.78 -0.15 -20.53
N ALA A 36 -5.51 -0.59 -19.30
CA ALA A 36 -5.38 0.28 -18.14
C ALA A 36 -4.04 1.03 -18.10
N TRP A 37 -2.99 0.49 -18.73
CA TRP A 37 -1.62 1.04 -18.74
C TRP A 37 -1.54 2.51 -19.16
N VAL A 38 -2.37 2.90 -20.12
CA VAL A 38 -2.40 4.25 -20.72
C VAL A 38 -3.56 5.11 -20.21
N ARG A 39 -4.34 4.61 -19.25
CA ARG A 39 -5.51 5.32 -18.70
C ARG A 39 -5.25 5.80 -17.28
N PRO A 40 -5.77 6.98 -16.88
CA PRO A 40 -5.70 7.39 -15.49
C PRO A 40 -6.48 6.44 -14.57
N LEU A 41 -5.83 6.04 -13.49
CA LEU A 41 -6.41 5.21 -12.43
C LEU A 41 -6.40 5.99 -11.13
N LYS A 42 -7.29 5.63 -10.22
CA LYS A 42 -7.32 6.14 -8.85
C LYS A 42 -7.17 5.01 -7.85
N LEU A 43 -6.50 5.31 -6.74
CA LEU A 43 -6.50 4.46 -5.56
C LEU A 43 -7.94 4.25 -5.06
N ALA A 44 -8.30 3.02 -4.72
CA ALA A 44 -9.60 2.72 -4.14
C ALA A 44 -9.74 3.36 -2.75
N GLU A 45 -10.95 3.81 -2.40
CA GLU A 45 -11.20 4.60 -1.18
C GLU A 45 -10.87 3.87 0.12
N GLY A 46 -10.98 2.53 0.13
CA GLY A 46 -10.63 1.70 1.29
C GLY A 46 -9.15 1.38 1.44
N VAL A 47 -8.32 1.79 0.48
CA VAL A 47 -6.87 1.57 0.52
C VAL A 47 -6.20 2.72 1.24
N ARG A 48 -5.36 2.41 2.23
CA ARG A 48 -4.52 3.39 2.90
C ARG A 48 -3.05 3.03 2.72
N LEU A 49 -2.25 4.04 2.41
CA LEU A 49 -0.79 3.94 2.28
C LEU A 49 -0.16 4.79 3.37
N VAL A 50 0.65 4.18 4.24
CA VAL A 50 1.13 4.83 5.47
C VAL A 50 2.64 4.66 5.59
N PRO A 51 3.41 5.75 5.71
CA PRO A 51 4.85 5.67 5.93
C PRO A 51 5.20 5.42 7.41
N PHE A 52 6.21 4.57 7.62
CA PHE A 52 6.80 4.19 8.91
C PHE A 52 8.30 4.52 8.95
N HIS A 53 8.83 4.75 10.15
CA HIS A 53 10.26 4.98 10.38
C HIS A 53 11.06 3.66 10.45
N TYR A 54 10.43 2.59 10.89
CA TYR A 54 10.99 1.23 10.85
C TYR A 54 10.31 0.40 9.77
N GLU A 55 10.87 -0.76 9.46
CA GLU A 55 10.12 -1.75 8.69
C GLU A 55 8.91 -2.21 9.53
N ILE A 56 7.72 -2.19 8.94
CA ILE A 56 6.47 -2.49 9.64
C ILE A 56 6.40 -3.96 10.04
N ILE A 57 6.86 -4.89 9.21
CA ILE A 57 6.84 -6.31 9.55
C ILE A 57 7.79 -6.58 10.71
N ASP A 58 9.02 -6.05 10.66
CA ASP A 58 9.97 -6.15 11.77
C ASP A 58 9.41 -5.54 13.07
N LEU A 59 8.66 -4.43 12.97
CA LEU A 59 8.03 -3.78 14.11
C LEU A 59 6.94 -4.66 14.74
N LEU A 60 6.14 -5.34 13.92
CA LEU A 60 5.07 -6.22 14.37
C LEU A 60 5.60 -7.55 14.90
N ASP A 61 6.69 -8.07 14.35
CA ASP A 61 7.36 -9.29 14.80
C ASP A 61 7.97 -9.15 16.21
N LEU A 62 8.26 -7.92 16.66
CA LEU A 62 8.69 -7.60 18.02
C LEU A 62 7.53 -7.42 19.01
N GLU A 63 6.41 -8.11 18.80
CA GLU A 63 5.26 -8.07 19.70
C GLU A 63 5.68 -8.33 21.16
N GLY A 64 5.24 -7.45 22.07
CA GLY A 64 5.55 -7.54 23.50
C GLY A 64 6.88 -6.91 23.92
N ALA A 65 7.73 -6.48 22.98
CA ALA A 65 8.93 -5.70 23.27
C ALA A 65 8.57 -4.30 23.79
N ASN A 66 9.38 -3.77 24.72
CA ASN A 66 9.26 -2.38 25.13
C ASN A 66 9.89 -1.43 24.10
N LEU A 67 9.58 -0.14 24.18
CA LEU A 67 10.07 0.86 23.22
C LEU A 67 11.59 0.95 23.13
N SER A 68 12.30 0.63 24.21
CA SER A 68 13.77 0.66 24.24
C SER A 68 14.34 -0.50 23.44
N GLU A 69 13.82 -1.70 23.64
CA GLU A 69 14.18 -2.90 22.88
C GLU A 69 13.95 -2.70 21.39
N ILE A 70 12.80 -2.16 20.99
CA ILE A 70 12.51 -1.86 19.57
C ILE A 70 13.58 -0.94 18.98
N SER A 71 13.95 0.13 19.69
CA SER A 71 14.96 1.08 19.20
C SER A 71 16.40 0.55 19.19
N GLU A 72 16.66 -0.52 19.93
CA GLU A 72 17.97 -1.18 19.98
C GLU A 72 18.10 -2.24 18.88
N PHE A 73 17.04 -3.03 18.65
CA PHE A 73 17.07 -4.13 17.71
C PHE A 73 16.75 -3.73 16.27
N LEU A 74 15.92 -2.70 16.05
CA LEU A 74 15.51 -2.30 14.71
C LEU A 74 16.36 -1.15 14.17
N ARG A 75 16.72 -1.26 12.89
CA ARG A 75 17.30 -0.16 12.13
C ARG A 75 16.16 0.67 11.52
N PRO A 76 16.23 2.02 11.58
CA PRO A 76 15.20 2.89 11.02
C PRO A 76 15.38 3.04 9.51
N VAL A 77 15.21 1.94 8.77
CA VAL A 77 15.29 1.91 7.30
C VAL A 77 14.02 2.45 6.65
N GLY A 78 12.92 2.50 7.40
CA GLY A 78 11.60 2.95 6.96
C GLY A 78 10.91 1.98 6.02
N SER A 79 9.60 2.14 5.91
CA SER A 79 8.79 1.46 4.90
C SER A 79 7.47 2.16 4.65
N ASN A 80 6.75 1.70 3.62
CA ASN A 80 5.41 2.14 3.31
C ASN A 80 4.47 0.94 3.43
N ALA A 81 3.51 1.02 4.35
CA ALA A 81 2.54 -0.04 4.55
C ALA A 81 1.24 0.21 3.78
N LEU A 82 0.71 -0.86 3.20
CA LEU A 82 -0.65 -0.97 2.68
C LEU A 82 -1.57 -1.43 3.81
N PHE A 83 -2.68 -0.73 4.01
CA PHE A 83 -3.80 -1.22 4.81
C PHE A 83 -5.04 -1.36 3.93
N ILE A 84 -5.65 -2.54 3.97
CA ILE A 84 -6.95 -2.83 3.34
C ILE A 84 -7.81 -3.67 4.27
N ARG A 85 -9.14 -3.54 4.17
CA ARG A 85 -10.08 -4.42 4.86
C ARG A 85 -10.57 -5.51 3.94
N ARG A 86 -10.56 -6.76 4.41
CA ARG A 86 -11.16 -7.94 3.77
C ARG A 86 -12.02 -8.67 4.79
N GLY A 87 -13.34 -8.63 4.61
CA GLY A 87 -14.30 -9.11 5.59
C GLY A 87 -14.05 -8.52 6.99
N PRO A 88 -13.83 -9.36 8.01
CA PRO A 88 -13.58 -8.92 9.39
C PRO A 88 -12.10 -8.62 9.68
N GLU A 89 -11.21 -8.71 8.69
CA GLU A 89 -9.77 -8.59 8.87
C GLU A 89 -9.23 -7.32 8.21
N VAL A 90 -8.19 -6.74 8.82
CA VAL A 90 -7.36 -5.71 8.19
C VAL A 90 -6.04 -6.35 7.83
N TRP A 91 -5.71 -6.28 6.55
CA TRP A 91 -4.42 -6.73 6.05
C TRP A 91 -3.47 -5.54 6.09
N CYS A 92 -2.27 -5.76 6.63
CA CYS A 92 -1.18 -4.80 6.70
C CYS A 92 0.05 -5.40 6.04
N GLU A 93 0.46 -4.85 4.91
CA GLU A 93 1.57 -5.37 4.11
C GLU A 93 2.61 -4.28 3.89
N SER A 94 3.90 -4.63 3.92
CA SER A 94 4.96 -3.70 3.50
C SER A 94 5.02 -3.65 1.97
N LEU A 95 5.16 -2.46 1.40
CA LEU A 95 5.20 -2.25 -0.05
C LEU A 95 6.62 -2.00 -0.54
N GLU A 96 6.96 -2.67 -1.64
CA GLU A 96 8.11 -2.30 -2.45
C GLU A 96 7.93 -0.92 -3.09
N GLU A 97 9.04 -0.22 -3.31
CA GLU A 97 9.05 1.20 -3.72
C GLU A 97 8.30 1.44 -5.03
N ASP A 98 8.49 0.58 -6.04
CA ASP A 98 7.84 0.75 -7.35
C ASP A 98 6.33 0.52 -7.28
N PHE A 99 5.90 -0.45 -6.46
CA PHE A 99 4.48 -0.71 -6.26
C PHE A 99 3.83 0.40 -5.43
N TYR A 100 4.50 0.88 -4.38
CA TYR A 100 4.09 2.07 -3.65
C TYR A 100 3.95 3.28 -4.58
N ARG A 101 4.92 3.52 -5.46
CA ARG A 101 4.90 4.61 -6.43
C ARG A 101 3.69 4.52 -7.36
N LEU A 102 3.37 3.33 -7.87
CA LEU A 102 2.18 3.08 -8.68
C LEU A 102 0.90 3.46 -7.93
N LEU A 103 0.71 2.91 -6.72
CA LEU A 103 -0.51 3.13 -5.93
C LEU A 103 -0.63 4.60 -5.50
N ARG A 104 0.45 5.19 -4.98
CA ARG A 104 0.48 6.57 -4.47
C ARG A 104 0.23 7.60 -5.57
N SER A 105 0.73 7.34 -6.77
CA SER A 105 0.63 8.29 -7.90
C SER A 105 -0.65 8.11 -8.73
N SER A 106 -1.39 7.03 -8.52
CA SER A 106 -2.71 6.79 -9.11
C SER A 106 -3.76 7.69 -8.48
N ASN A 107 -3.82 8.93 -8.94
CA ASN A 107 -4.64 10.03 -8.41
C ASN A 107 -5.82 10.41 -9.33
N GLY A 108 -6.12 9.59 -10.33
CA GLY A 108 -7.14 9.81 -11.35
C GLY A 108 -6.73 10.74 -12.50
N ARG A 109 -5.48 11.20 -12.55
CA ARG A 109 -4.97 12.12 -13.59
C ARG A 109 -3.80 11.54 -14.39
N THR A 110 -2.94 10.77 -13.74
CA THR A 110 -1.74 10.19 -14.35
C THR A 110 -1.96 8.71 -14.64
N SER A 111 -1.57 8.25 -15.83
CA SER A 111 -1.60 6.83 -16.19
C SER A 111 -0.40 6.06 -15.64
N PRO A 112 -0.48 4.73 -15.43
CA PRO A 112 0.66 3.89 -15.05
C PRO A 112 1.90 4.11 -15.93
N GLN A 113 1.72 4.20 -17.25
CA GLN A 113 2.81 4.51 -18.19
C GLN A 113 3.57 5.80 -17.83
N GLN A 114 2.83 6.86 -17.48
CA GLN A 114 3.39 8.15 -17.09
C GLN A 114 3.95 8.14 -15.66
N ILE A 115 3.37 7.34 -14.76
CA ILE A 115 3.86 7.19 -13.39
C ILE A 115 5.26 6.58 -13.40
N PHE A 116 5.45 5.50 -14.16
CA PHE A 116 6.76 4.85 -14.27
C PHE A 116 7.72 5.64 -15.15
N ALA A 117 7.27 6.21 -16.28
CA ALA A 117 8.09 7.06 -17.16
C ALA A 117 9.46 6.44 -17.53
N GLY A 118 9.50 5.11 -17.71
CA GLY A 118 10.72 4.37 -18.04
C GLY A 118 11.64 4.04 -16.86
N SER A 119 11.23 4.29 -15.61
CA SER A 119 12.00 3.86 -14.43
C SER A 119 11.84 2.37 -14.10
N VAL A 120 10.85 1.71 -14.69
CA VAL A 120 10.54 0.29 -14.54
C VAL A 120 10.31 -0.28 -15.93
N GLU A 121 10.75 -1.52 -16.15
CA GLU A 121 10.50 -2.24 -17.41
C GLU A 121 9.00 -2.46 -17.63
N PRO A 122 8.49 -2.32 -18.86
CA PRO A 122 7.04 -2.39 -19.13
C PRO A 122 6.37 -3.65 -18.60
N ASP A 123 6.98 -4.82 -18.75
CA ASP A 123 6.39 -6.09 -18.33
C ASP A 123 6.24 -6.16 -16.80
N GLN A 124 7.25 -5.70 -16.05
CA GLN A 124 7.19 -5.61 -14.59
C GLN A 124 6.14 -4.59 -14.15
N GLY A 125 6.04 -3.46 -14.86
CA GLY A 125 5.00 -2.46 -14.65
C GLY A 125 3.59 -3.02 -14.85
N LEU A 126 3.40 -3.83 -15.91
CA LEU A 126 2.14 -4.49 -16.23
C LEU A 126 1.78 -5.56 -15.20
N GLU A 127 2.74 -6.35 -14.70
CA GLU A 127 2.51 -7.31 -13.62
C GLU A 127 2.01 -6.63 -12.34
N MET A 128 2.68 -5.56 -11.91
CA MET A 128 2.24 -4.74 -10.77
C MET A 128 0.85 -4.16 -10.99
N LEU A 129 0.58 -3.65 -12.19
CA LEU A 129 -0.73 -3.10 -12.53
C LEU A 129 -1.83 -4.17 -12.54
N ALA A 130 -1.56 -5.33 -13.13
CA ALA A 130 -2.49 -6.45 -13.18
C ALA A 130 -2.88 -6.88 -11.77
N PHE A 131 -1.91 -7.04 -10.88
CA PHE A 131 -2.16 -7.35 -9.48
C PHE A 131 -3.01 -6.26 -8.79
N ALA A 132 -2.67 -4.99 -8.94
CA ALA A 132 -3.43 -3.91 -8.32
C ALA A 132 -4.88 -3.80 -8.82
N LEU A 133 -5.14 -4.11 -10.09
CA LEU A 133 -6.48 -4.15 -10.68
C LEU A 133 -7.27 -5.37 -10.19
N ALA A 134 -6.65 -6.55 -10.21
CA ALA A 134 -7.27 -7.81 -9.78
C ALA A 134 -7.67 -7.76 -8.30
N GLU A 135 -6.82 -7.19 -7.44
CA GLU A 135 -7.07 -7.09 -6.00
C GLU A 135 -8.00 -5.91 -5.63
N GLY A 136 -8.45 -5.11 -6.61
CA GLY A 136 -9.33 -3.95 -6.40
C GLY A 136 -8.64 -2.75 -5.74
N LEU A 137 -7.30 -2.70 -5.73
CA LEU A 137 -6.52 -1.60 -5.14
C LEU A 137 -6.58 -0.34 -6.00
N LEU A 138 -6.60 -0.52 -7.32
CA LEU A 138 -6.77 0.54 -8.31
C LEU A 138 -8.08 0.38 -9.05
N VAL A 139 -8.76 1.49 -9.27
CA VAL A 139 -10.02 1.54 -10.02
C VAL A 139 -9.96 2.61 -11.11
N PRO A 140 -10.76 2.50 -12.18
CA PRO A 140 -10.84 3.54 -13.19
C PRO A 140 -11.17 4.91 -12.59
N ALA A 141 -10.51 5.96 -13.08
CA ALA A 141 -10.95 7.31 -12.81
C ALA A 141 -12.35 7.50 -13.43
N THR A 142 -13.34 7.90 -12.63
CA THR A 142 -14.64 8.29 -13.16
C THR A 142 -14.45 9.55 -14.03
N PRO A 143 -15.09 9.65 -15.21
CA PRO A 143 -15.03 10.88 -16.02
C PRO A 143 -15.59 12.11 -15.30
#